data_AF-A0A841UXJ9-F1
#
_entry.id   AF-A0A841UXJ9-F1
#
_cell.length_a   1.000
_cell.length_b   1.000
_cell.length_c   1.000
_cell.angle_alpha   90.00
_cell.angle_beta   90.00
_cell.angle_gamma   90.00
#
_symmetry.space_group_name_H-M   'P 1'
#
loop_
_entity.id
_entity.type
_entity.pdbx_description
1 polymer ?
#
loop_
_entity_poly.entity_id
_entity_poly.type
_entity_poly.pdbx_seq_one_letter_code
_entity_poly.pdbx_strand_id
1 'polypeptide(L)'
;MSILRYEENGIEFFTLEATGESGISHRGLALLCGVSHTAINHLVKNLETKQPPKRLQSFAGKDLHLETNKRKQGGVVKVLRANLCAAIIKHYALEGNETAEYSMDKFLSLGINTWIQGITGWQNPLTTKLPPEPPPAADIPNSANLPDLLNQLDILEHDLLVALKHRHAIHNIVEQPTVVDLSLNRIVHTAVHVQAETLNRAIDNLQSLRLITATLHTATETVQEVQTLWQTLNRLTQQVNQLRQENRHLQQTAKDQAVRLTVLRKRCQFQSPTPTNLRQLPILETDLEQRIHQITDILMAQQKRTGGKRAIETCTLRATMLARYELGESLEQIAQDLDRPYETVKTYVKLARQAIRV
;
A
#
# COMPACT_ATOMS: atom_id res chain seq x y z
N MET A 1 7.02 21.46 19.60
CA MET A 1 6.84 20.62 18.40
C MET A 1 5.65 19.69 18.63
N SER A 2 4.75 19.57 17.66
CA SER A 2 3.65 18.60 17.74
C SER A 2 4.17 17.21 17.45
N ILE A 3 3.73 16.24 18.25
CA ILE A 3 4.18 14.84 18.17
C ILE A 3 2.95 13.95 18.17
N LEU A 4 2.84 13.15 17.12
CA LEU A 4 1.81 12.12 17.00
C LEU A 4 2.16 10.98 17.95
N ARG A 5 1.16 10.50 18.68
CA ARG A 5 1.28 9.35 19.57
C ARG A 5 0.22 8.33 19.19
N TYR A 6 0.64 7.09 19.09
CA TYR A 6 -0.24 5.94 18.93
C TYR A 6 0.12 4.89 19.97
N GLU A 7 -0.88 4.19 20.51
CA GLU A 7 -0.66 3.14 21.51
C GLU A 7 -1.45 1.89 21.10
N GLU A 8 -0.75 0.77 21.00
CA GLU A 8 -1.33 -0.53 20.65
C GLU A 8 -0.72 -1.59 21.56
N ASN A 9 -1.56 -2.37 22.25
CA ASN A 9 -1.14 -3.43 23.18
C ASN A 9 -0.11 -2.96 24.24
N GLY A 10 -0.21 -1.70 24.68
CA GLY A 10 0.72 -1.09 25.64
C GLY A 10 2.08 -0.68 25.04
N ILE A 11 2.23 -0.75 23.72
CA ILE A 11 3.39 -0.26 22.97
C ILE A 11 3.06 1.15 22.48
N GLU A 12 3.78 2.14 23.00
CA GLU A 12 3.63 3.54 22.59
C GLU A 12 4.63 3.90 21.48
N PHE A 13 4.08 4.32 20.34
CA PHE A 13 4.78 4.80 19.16
C PHE A 13 4.65 6.31 19.03
N PHE A 14 5.71 6.96 18.55
CA PHE A 14 5.77 8.41 18.43
C PHE A 14 6.37 8.81 17.08
N THR A 15 5.84 9.88 16.49
CA THR A 15 6.40 10.50 15.28
C THR A 15 6.32 12.02 15.40
N LEU A 16 7.43 12.72 15.20
CA LEU A 16 7.47 14.18 15.14
C LEU A 16 6.79 14.64 13.85
N GLU A 17 5.76 15.49 13.97
CA GLU A 17 5.00 15.94 12.79
C GLU A 17 5.88 16.70 11.79
N ALA A 18 6.79 17.54 12.29
CA ALA A 18 7.61 18.42 11.47
C ALA A 18 8.72 17.70 10.69
N THR A 19 9.37 16.72 11.32
CA THR A 19 10.55 16.05 10.73
C THR A 19 10.25 14.64 10.23
N GLY A 20 9.14 14.04 10.65
CA GLY A 20 8.86 12.63 10.42
C GLY A 20 9.76 11.68 11.20
N GLU A 21 10.62 12.17 12.11
CA GLU A 21 11.43 11.30 12.95
C GLU A 21 10.54 10.54 13.93
N SER A 22 10.71 9.21 13.94
CA SER A 22 9.90 8.32 14.76
C SER A 22 10.70 7.67 15.89
N GLY A 23 9.98 7.17 16.89
CA GLY A 23 10.56 6.52 18.05
C GLY A 23 9.55 5.72 18.86
N ILE A 24 10.08 4.98 19.82
CA ILE A 24 9.31 4.07 20.67
C ILE A 24 9.64 4.35 22.14
N SER A 25 8.63 4.26 23.01
CA SER A 25 8.88 4.30 24.46
C SER A 25 9.76 3.12 24.93
N HIS A 26 10.47 3.30 26.04
CA HIS A 26 11.27 2.22 26.65
C HIS A 26 10.41 0.97 26.95
N ARG A 27 9.20 1.15 27.45
CA ARG A 27 8.27 0.05 27.75
C ARG A 27 7.79 -0.64 26.47
N GLY A 28 7.44 0.13 25.44
CA GLY A 28 7.06 -0.43 24.15
C GLY A 28 8.18 -1.23 23.50
N LEU A 29 9.42 -0.73 23.59
CA LEU A 29 10.60 -1.44 23.09
C LEU A 29 10.86 -2.74 23.84
N ALA A 30 10.70 -2.76 25.17
CA ALA A 30 10.81 -3.99 25.97
C ALA A 30 9.78 -5.05 25.53
N LEU A 31 8.54 -4.64 25.26
CA LEU A 31 7.50 -5.55 24.76
C LEU A 31 7.84 -6.09 23.36
N LEU A 32 8.32 -5.25 22.44
CA LEU A 32 8.74 -5.67 21.10
C LEU A 32 9.93 -6.63 21.14
N CYS A 33 10.84 -6.44 22.09
CA CYS A 33 12.00 -7.32 22.27
C CYS A 33 11.68 -8.59 23.10
N GLY A 34 10.50 -8.71 23.70
CA GLY A 34 10.19 -9.81 24.61
C GLY A 34 11.08 -9.86 25.86
N VAL A 35 11.49 -8.70 26.38
CA VAL A 35 12.37 -8.59 27.56
C VAL A 35 11.77 -7.67 28.63
N SER A 36 12.34 -7.68 29.83
CA SER A 36 11.91 -6.79 30.90
C SER A 36 12.25 -5.33 30.61
N HIS A 37 11.43 -4.41 31.11
CA HIS A 37 11.70 -2.97 31.04
C HIS A 37 13.04 -2.60 31.71
N THR A 38 13.44 -3.32 32.76
CA THR A 38 14.73 -3.13 33.44
C THR A 38 15.91 -3.49 32.55
N ALA A 39 15.81 -4.54 31.72
CA ALA A 39 16.86 -4.93 30.77
C ALA A 39 17.13 -3.83 29.73
N ILE A 40 16.06 -3.26 29.13
CA ILE A 40 16.19 -2.13 28.19
C ILE A 40 16.80 -0.91 28.88
N ASN A 41 16.37 -0.58 30.11
CA ASN A 41 16.94 0.55 30.84
C ASN A 41 18.43 0.37 31.14
N HIS A 42 18.85 -0.83 31.55
CA HIS A 42 20.26 -1.15 31.73
C HIS A 42 21.04 -1.03 30.43
N LEU A 43 20.49 -1.55 29.33
CA LEU A 43 21.13 -1.48 28.02
C LEU A 43 21.32 -0.03 27.54
N VAL A 44 20.28 0.80 27.66
CA VAL A 44 20.35 2.23 27.30
C VAL A 44 21.34 2.97 28.21
N LYS A 45 21.34 2.70 29.52
CA LYS A 45 22.32 3.28 30.45
C LYS A 45 23.76 2.86 30.11
N ASN A 46 23.98 1.63 29.66
CA ASN A 46 25.30 1.15 29.24
C ASN A 46 25.77 1.83 27.94
N LEU A 47 24.84 2.16 27.04
CA LEU A 47 25.12 2.95 25.84
C LEU A 47 25.54 4.39 26.17
N GLU A 48 24.92 4.99 27.19
CA GLU A 48 25.27 6.32 27.70
C GLU A 48 26.61 6.32 28.45
N THR A 49 26.92 5.26 29.21
CA THR A 49 28.13 5.14 30.07
C THR A 49 29.35 4.48 29.38
N LYS A 50 29.29 4.29 28.05
CA LYS A 50 30.39 3.80 27.18
C LYS A 50 30.82 2.34 27.37
N GLN A 51 29.96 1.46 27.88
CA GLN A 51 30.17 0.00 27.83
C GLN A 51 29.11 -0.72 26.99
N PRO A 52 28.95 -0.38 25.70
CA PRO A 52 27.93 -0.99 24.86
C PRO A 52 28.34 -2.40 24.37
N PRO A 53 27.36 -3.28 24.13
CA PRO A 53 27.58 -4.52 23.37
C PRO A 53 28.23 -4.22 22.01
N LYS A 54 29.07 -5.13 21.51
CA LYS A 54 29.81 -4.96 20.24
C LYS A 54 28.95 -4.47 19.07
N ARG A 55 27.69 -4.91 19.01
CA ARG A 55 26.75 -4.57 17.93
C ARG A 55 26.09 -3.19 18.06
N LEU A 56 26.12 -2.58 19.24
CA LEU A 56 25.53 -1.27 19.52
C LEU A 56 26.59 -0.18 19.75
N GLN A 57 27.88 -0.50 19.57
CA GLN A 57 28.99 0.45 19.70
C GLN A 57 28.84 1.70 18.83
N SER A 58 28.22 1.57 17.66
CA SER A 58 27.98 2.68 16.73
C SER A 58 27.03 3.77 17.28
N PHE A 59 26.31 3.48 18.37
CA PHE A 59 25.41 4.40 19.06
C PHE A 59 26.00 4.97 20.36
N ALA A 60 27.20 4.53 20.76
CA ALA A 60 27.85 5.04 21.96
C ALA A 60 28.15 6.54 21.83
N GLY A 61 27.70 7.34 22.80
CA GLY A 61 27.91 8.79 22.83
C GLY A 61 27.12 9.59 21.78
N LYS A 62 26.16 8.97 21.08
CA LYS A 62 25.20 9.67 20.22
C LYS A 62 23.94 10.03 20.99
N ASP A 63 23.18 10.99 20.47
CA ASP A 63 21.85 11.28 20.98
C ASP A 63 20.90 10.10 20.72
N LEU A 64 20.42 9.50 21.80
CA LEU A 64 19.61 8.27 21.79
C LEU A 64 18.11 8.58 21.80
N HIS A 65 17.74 9.77 22.27
CA HIS A 65 16.36 10.12 22.55
C HIS A 65 15.83 11.08 21.47
N LEU A 66 14.52 11.08 21.30
CA LEU A 66 13.83 12.15 20.58
C LEU A 66 13.52 13.28 21.57
N GLU A 67 13.73 14.52 21.14
CA GLU A 67 13.31 15.67 21.91
C GLU A 67 11.78 15.72 21.97
N THR A 68 11.21 15.35 23.11
CA THR A 68 9.76 15.44 23.32
C THR A 68 9.45 16.22 24.59
N ASN A 69 8.53 17.18 24.49
CA ASN A 69 8.03 17.96 25.63
C ASN A 69 6.80 17.30 26.30
N LYS A 70 6.49 16.04 25.98
CA LYS A 70 5.30 15.35 26.50
C LYS A 70 5.56 14.86 27.93
N ARG A 71 4.71 15.30 28.86
CA ARG A 71 4.65 14.80 30.24
C ARG A 71 3.47 13.84 30.39
N LYS A 72 3.71 12.68 31.00
CA LYS A 72 2.66 11.76 31.52
C LYS A 72 2.71 11.84 33.05
N GLN A 73 1.67 11.40 33.77
CA GLN A 73 1.43 11.54 35.24
C GLN A 73 2.55 11.00 36.18
N GLY A 74 3.80 11.37 35.96
CA GLY A 74 5.00 10.81 36.59
C GLY A 74 6.32 11.26 35.95
N GLY A 75 6.31 12.06 34.87
CA GLY A 75 7.54 12.64 34.31
C GLY A 75 7.52 12.88 32.80
N VAL A 76 8.66 13.34 32.28
CA VAL A 76 8.93 13.46 30.84
C VAL A 76 9.05 12.06 30.25
N VAL A 77 8.30 11.79 29.17
CA VAL A 77 8.38 10.50 28.48
C VAL A 77 9.67 10.44 27.68
N LYS A 78 10.56 9.51 28.04
CA LYS A 78 11.77 9.24 27.27
C LYS A 78 11.42 8.35 26.07
N VAL A 79 11.62 8.89 24.88
CA VAL A 79 11.33 8.21 23.60
C VAL A 79 12.65 7.95 22.90
N LEU A 80 12.92 6.70 22.55
CA LEU A 80 14.15 6.31 21.85
C LEU A 80 13.96 6.48 20.34
N ARG A 81 14.98 6.98 19.65
CA ARG A 81 14.97 7.13 18.19
C ARG A 81 14.80 5.77 17.49
N ALA A 82 14.01 5.71 16.41
CA ALA A 82 13.69 4.45 15.73
C ALA A 82 14.93 3.67 15.27
N ASN A 83 15.97 4.34 14.78
CA ASN A 83 17.22 3.68 14.36
C ASN A 83 17.88 2.90 15.50
N LEU A 84 17.85 3.45 16.72
CA LEU A 84 18.34 2.75 17.90
C LEU A 84 17.41 1.60 18.27
N CYS A 85 16.08 1.80 18.23
CA CYS A 85 15.11 0.74 18.47
C CYS A 85 15.33 -0.46 17.54
N ALA A 86 15.53 -0.24 16.24
CA ALA A 86 15.80 -1.32 15.28
C ALA A 86 17.09 -2.07 15.61
N ALA A 87 18.15 -1.37 16.00
CA ALA A 87 19.41 -2.00 16.39
C ALA A 87 19.25 -2.86 17.66
N ILE A 88 18.46 -2.40 18.63
CA ILE A 88 18.18 -3.15 19.87
C ILE A 88 17.31 -4.38 19.57
N ILE A 89 16.25 -4.24 18.78
CA ILE A 89 15.40 -5.36 18.37
C ILE A 89 16.22 -6.41 17.62
N LYS A 90 17.06 -5.98 16.67
CA LYS A 90 17.98 -6.85 15.93
C LYS A 90 18.99 -7.55 16.85
N HIS A 91 19.47 -6.86 17.90
CA HIS A 91 20.38 -7.47 18.86
C HIS A 91 19.73 -8.66 19.58
N TYR A 92 18.53 -8.49 20.12
CA TYR A 92 17.80 -9.54 20.82
C TYR A 92 17.28 -10.64 19.89
N ALA A 93 16.87 -10.30 18.68
CA ALA A 93 16.47 -11.28 17.67
C ALA A 93 17.63 -12.26 17.39
N LEU A 94 18.84 -11.73 17.21
CA LEU A 94 20.04 -12.54 16.95
C LEU A 94 20.59 -13.27 18.19
N GLU A 95 20.08 -12.98 19.39
CA GLU A 95 20.32 -13.79 20.60
C GLU A 95 19.33 -14.94 20.75
N GLY A 96 18.37 -15.07 19.82
CA GLY A 96 17.38 -16.15 19.80
C GLY A 96 16.06 -15.79 20.48
N ASN A 97 15.76 -14.51 20.71
CA ASN A 97 14.45 -14.12 21.23
C ASN A 97 13.40 -14.06 20.09
N GLU A 98 12.48 -15.03 20.10
CA GLU A 98 11.41 -15.17 19.09
C GLU A 98 10.51 -13.92 18.98
N THR A 99 10.26 -13.22 20.10
CA THR A 99 9.42 -12.01 20.10
C THR A 99 10.13 -10.86 19.37
N ALA A 100 11.44 -10.73 19.59
CA ALA A 100 12.26 -9.74 18.90
C ALA A 100 12.41 -10.07 17.41
N GLU A 101 12.55 -11.35 17.05
CA GLU A 101 12.58 -11.82 15.66
C GLU A 101 11.28 -11.47 14.92
N TYR A 102 10.14 -11.84 15.50
CA TYR A 102 8.83 -11.50 14.96
C TYR A 102 8.63 -9.98 14.80
N SER A 103 9.11 -9.19 15.76
CA SER A 103 9.07 -7.73 15.67
C SER A 103 10.00 -7.19 14.58
N MET A 104 11.18 -7.79 14.39
CA MET A 104 12.14 -7.41 13.35
C MET A 104 11.55 -7.58 11.95
N ASP A 105 10.87 -8.70 11.70
CA ASP A 105 10.27 -9.01 10.40
C ASP A 105 9.25 -7.96 9.95
N LYS A 106 8.54 -7.34 10.90
CA LYS A 106 7.53 -6.31 10.61
C LYS A 106 8.11 -5.07 9.92
N PHE A 107 9.36 -4.73 10.18
CA PHE A 107 9.99 -3.53 9.64
C PHE A 107 11.23 -3.80 8.79
N LEU A 108 11.63 -5.06 8.61
CA LEU A 108 12.84 -5.41 7.86
C LEU A 108 12.75 -4.99 6.38
N SER A 109 11.57 -5.08 5.77
CA SER A 109 11.33 -4.72 4.36
C SER A 109 11.13 -3.22 4.14
N LEU A 110 10.47 -2.52 5.06
CA LEU A 110 10.05 -1.13 4.89
C LEU A 110 10.95 -0.11 5.60
N GLY A 111 11.75 -0.57 6.56
CA GLY A 111 12.47 0.28 7.50
C GLY A 111 11.61 0.67 8.71
N ILE A 112 12.25 0.75 9.88
CA ILE A 112 11.55 0.99 11.16
C ILE A 112 10.86 2.36 11.23
N ASN A 113 11.45 3.41 10.63
CA ASN A 113 10.83 4.73 10.59
C ASN A 113 9.52 4.69 9.78
N THR A 114 9.58 4.19 8.55
CA THR A 114 8.41 4.04 7.67
C THR A 114 7.30 3.23 8.33
N TRP A 115 7.67 2.14 9.01
CA TRP A 115 6.74 1.30 9.74
C TRP A 115 6.04 2.05 10.88
N ILE A 116 6.80 2.78 11.72
CA ILE A 116 6.22 3.58 12.82
C ILE A 116 5.38 4.74 12.27
N GLN A 117 5.80 5.39 11.18
CA GLN A 117 5.03 6.45 10.53
C GLN A 117 3.66 5.94 10.02
N GLY A 118 3.64 4.73 9.45
CA GLY A 118 2.40 4.06 9.05
C GLY A 118 1.47 3.79 10.24
N ILE A 119 2.02 3.27 11.35
CA ILE A 119 1.26 3.02 12.59
C ILE A 119 0.70 4.30 13.19
N THR A 120 1.53 5.34 13.27
CA THR A 120 1.15 6.63 13.86
C THR A 120 0.21 7.46 12.98
N GLY A 121 -0.05 7.02 11.74
CA GLY A 121 -0.87 7.75 10.78
C GLY A 121 -0.21 9.01 10.24
N TRP A 122 1.11 9.17 10.41
CA TRP A 122 1.86 10.33 9.89
C TRP A 122 1.77 10.41 8.35
N GLN A 123 1.74 9.26 7.67
CA GLN A 123 1.58 9.19 6.22
C GLN A 123 0.13 9.37 5.74
N ASN A 124 -0.85 9.41 6.65
CA ASN A 124 -2.24 9.56 6.28
C ASN A 124 -2.58 11.06 6.15
N PRO A 125 -2.90 11.56 4.95
CA PRO A 125 -3.16 12.99 4.72
C PRO A 125 -4.39 13.51 5.48
N LEU A 126 -5.26 12.61 5.96
CA LEU A 126 -6.45 12.91 6.76
C LEU A 126 -6.13 13.37 8.21
N THR A 127 -4.92 13.08 8.70
CA THR A 127 -4.47 13.48 10.06
C THR A 127 -3.70 14.80 10.06
N THR A 128 -3.32 15.30 8.88
CA THR A 128 -2.91 16.68 8.70
C THR A 128 -4.14 17.54 8.97
N LYS A 129 -4.17 18.26 10.11
CA LYS A 129 -4.90 19.53 10.14
C LYS A 129 -4.54 20.23 8.83
N LEU A 130 -5.56 20.64 8.07
CA LEU A 130 -5.41 21.41 6.83
C LEU A 130 -4.13 22.26 6.94
N PRO A 131 -3.14 22.08 6.05
CA PRO A 131 -2.02 23.00 6.01
C PRO A 131 -2.61 24.42 6.04
N PRO A 132 -2.05 25.37 6.82
CA PRO A 132 -2.30 26.77 6.50
C PRO A 132 -2.01 26.89 5.01
N GLU A 133 -3.02 27.37 4.30
CA GLU A 133 -3.07 27.82 2.91
C GLU A 133 -1.88 27.40 2.04
N PRO A 134 -2.11 26.73 0.89
CA PRO A 134 -1.03 26.26 0.03
C PRO A 134 0.02 27.36 -0.14
N PRO A 135 1.33 27.07 0.03
CA PRO A 135 2.37 28.06 -0.19
C PRO A 135 2.09 28.73 -1.54
N PRO A 136 2.16 30.07 -1.64
CA PRO A 136 1.94 30.75 -2.91
C PRO A 136 2.83 30.08 -3.94
N ALA A 137 2.18 29.61 -5.02
CA ALA A 137 2.73 28.82 -6.11
C ALA A 137 4.25 29.03 -6.30
N ALA A 138 5.04 28.11 -5.77
CA ALA A 138 6.46 28.04 -6.05
C ALA A 138 6.70 26.79 -6.90
N ASP A 139 7.05 27.08 -8.15
CA ASP A 139 7.74 26.23 -9.11
C ASP A 139 6.98 25.02 -9.66
N ILE A 140 5.81 25.30 -10.23
CA ILE A 140 5.53 24.72 -11.55
C ILE A 140 6.47 25.46 -12.51
N PRO A 141 7.34 24.79 -13.30
CA PRO A 141 8.12 25.47 -14.31
C PRO A 141 7.15 26.23 -15.21
N ASN A 142 7.21 27.56 -15.18
CA ASN A 142 6.36 28.52 -15.88
C ASN A 142 5.87 27.98 -17.24
N SER A 143 4.74 27.28 -17.21
CA SER A 143 4.06 26.79 -18.39
C SER A 143 3.30 27.97 -18.96
N ALA A 144 3.90 28.59 -19.99
CA ALA A 144 3.35 29.70 -20.77
C ALA A 144 2.93 30.91 -19.93
N ASN A 145 3.81 31.91 -19.85
CA ASN A 145 3.38 33.28 -19.54
C ASN A 145 2.36 33.70 -20.60
N LEU A 146 1.08 33.54 -20.30
CA LEU A 146 -0.05 34.02 -21.09
C LEU A 146 0.12 35.50 -21.53
N PRO A 147 0.74 36.39 -20.72
CA PRO A 147 1.11 37.74 -21.16
C PRO A 147 2.15 37.78 -22.28
N ASP A 148 3.11 36.87 -22.29
CA ASP A 148 4.15 36.77 -23.32
C ASP A 148 3.57 36.28 -24.66
N LEU A 149 2.60 35.36 -24.58
CA LEU A 149 1.87 34.83 -25.73
C LEU A 149 0.95 35.90 -26.36
N LEU A 150 0.32 36.75 -25.54
CA LEU A 150 -0.43 37.91 -26.00
C LEU A 150 0.48 38.94 -26.69
N ASN A 151 1.64 39.23 -26.11
CA ASN A 151 2.64 40.12 -26.74
C ASN A 151 3.13 39.58 -28.09
N GLN A 152 3.35 38.26 -28.21
CA GLN A 152 3.75 37.63 -29.48
C GLN A 152 2.64 37.74 -30.54
N LEU A 153 1.36 37.66 -30.15
CA LEU A 153 0.23 37.87 -31.06
C LEU A 153 0.14 39.32 -31.53
N ASP A 154 0.35 40.30 -30.64
CA ASP A 154 0.33 41.73 -30.98
C ASP A 154 1.48 42.10 -31.94
N ILE A 155 2.68 41.55 -31.72
CA ILE A 155 3.84 41.72 -32.62
C ILE A 155 3.53 41.13 -34.00
N LEU A 156 2.94 39.93 -34.04
CA LEU A 156 2.55 39.29 -35.29
C LEU A 156 1.52 40.13 -36.07
N GLU A 157 0.49 40.62 -35.39
CA GLU A 157 -0.54 41.47 -35.99
C GLU A 157 0.08 42.74 -36.58
N HIS A 158 0.98 43.38 -35.84
CA HIS A 158 1.70 44.57 -36.31
C HIS A 158 2.54 44.28 -37.57
N ASP A 159 3.35 43.21 -37.56
CA ASP A 159 4.21 42.83 -38.68
C ASP A 159 3.39 42.53 -39.95
N LEU A 160 2.26 41.83 -39.81
CA LEU A 160 1.36 41.55 -40.93
C LEU A 160 0.70 42.82 -41.49
N LEU A 161 0.31 43.77 -40.63
CA LEU A 161 -0.25 45.05 -41.06
C LEU A 161 0.79 45.92 -41.80
N VAL A 162 2.05 45.92 -41.35
CA VAL A 162 3.14 46.62 -42.03
C VAL A 162 3.43 45.98 -43.38
N ALA A 163 3.48 44.64 -43.46
CA ALA A 163 3.68 43.93 -44.72
C ALA A 163 2.54 44.19 -45.73
N LEU A 164 1.28 44.29 -45.27
CA LEU A 164 0.14 44.66 -46.11
C LEU A 164 0.23 46.09 -46.64
N LYS A 165 0.65 47.06 -45.82
CA LYS A 165 0.86 48.45 -46.24
C LYS A 165 1.97 48.56 -47.30
N HIS A 166 3.09 47.86 -47.11
CA HIS A 166 4.18 47.83 -48.09
C HIS A 166 3.74 47.18 -49.39
N ARG A 167 2.99 46.08 -49.35
CA ARG A 167 2.42 45.45 -50.55
C ARG A 167 1.55 46.41 -51.35
N HIS A 168 0.67 47.15 -50.67
CA HIS A 168 -0.24 48.10 -51.31
C HIS A 168 0.52 49.29 -51.92
N ALA A 169 1.57 49.78 -51.25
CA ALA A 169 2.45 50.82 -51.78
C ALA A 169 3.19 50.35 -53.06
N ILE A 170 3.73 49.12 -53.04
CA ILE A 170 4.39 48.52 -54.22
C ILE A 170 3.38 48.35 -55.36
N HIS A 171 2.19 47.85 -55.08
CA HIS A 171 1.12 47.66 -56.07
C HIS A 171 0.74 48.99 -56.76
N ASN A 172 0.55 50.06 -55.98
CA ASN A 172 0.20 51.38 -56.51
C ASN A 172 1.33 51.98 -57.38
N ILE A 173 2.59 51.71 -57.05
CA ILE A 173 3.75 52.13 -57.84
C ILE A 173 3.87 51.33 -59.14
N VAL A 174 3.58 50.03 -59.10
CA VAL A 174 3.70 49.12 -60.25
C VAL A 174 2.56 49.31 -61.26
N GLU A 175 1.33 49.58 -60.79
CA GLU A 175 0.16 49.71 -61.67
C GLU A 175 -0.02 51.10 -62.30
N GLN A 176 0.60 52.16 -61.75
CA GLN A 176 0.55 53.51 -62.32
C GLN A 176 1.96 54.07 -62.62
N PRO A 177 2.65 53.58 -63.67
CA PRO A 177 3.99 54.04 -63.98
C PRO A 177 3.97 55.43 -64.61
N THR A 178 4.23 56.47 -63.81
CA THR A 178 4.70 57.76 -64.33
C THR A 178 6.22 57.71 -64.38
N VAL A 179 6.79 58.00 -65.56
CA VAL A 179 8.23 57.99 -65.95
C VAL A 179 9.20 57.46 -64.88
N VAL A 180 9.65 56.22 -65.07
CA VAL A 180 10.48 55.47 -64.11
C VAL A 180 11.90 56.01 -64.05
N ASP A 181 12.22 56.81 -63.04
CA ASP A 181 13.60 57.13 -62.66
C ASP A 181 14.29 55.93 -62.01
N LEU A 182 15.60 55.78 -62.21
CA LEU A 182 16.45 54.76 -61.56
C LEU A 182 16.32 54.75 -60.01
N SER A 183 15.94 55.88 -59.41
CA SER A 183 15.65 56.02 -57.99
C SER A 183 14.42 55.22 -57.55
N LEU A 184 13.36 55.18 -58.36
CA LEU A 184 12.10 54.48 -58.07
C LEU A 184 12.32 52.97 -58.01
N ASN A 185 13.11 52.42 -58.93
CA ASN A 185 13.40 50.98 -58.96
C ASN A 185 14.18 50.53 -57.71
N ARG A 186 15.10 51.37 -57.21
CA ARG A 186 15.83 51.11 -55.95
C ARG A 186 14.91 51.17 -54.72
N ILE A 187 13.93 52.06 -54.72
CA ILE A 187 12.91 52.15 -53.65
C ILE A 187 12.02 50.90 -53.67
N VAL A 188 11.52 50.48 -54.83
CA VAL A 188 10.68 49.28 -54.97
C VAL A 188 11.44 48.03 -54.54
N HIS A 189 12.70 47.85 -54.97
CA HIS A 189 13.51 46.71 -54.56
C HIS A 189 13.75 46.68 -53.04
N THR A 190 14.03 47.84 -52.43
CA THR A 190 14.21 47.93 -50.97
C THR A 190 12.90 47.62 -50.23
N ALA A 191 11.76 48.13 -50.73
CA ALA A 191 10.44 47.85 -50.15
C ALA A 191 10.06 46.35 -50.25
N VAL A 192 10.34 45.70 -51.39
CA VAL A 192 10.12 44.25 -51.57
C VAL A 192 11.00 43.44 -50.62
N HIS A 193 12.27 43.82 -50.45
CA HIS A 193 13.16 43.15 -49.52
C HIS A 193 12.68 43.29 -48.06
N VAL A 194 12.31 44.51 -47.64
CA VAL A 194 11.77 44.76 -46.29
C VAL A 194 10.48 43.97 -46.09
N GLN A 195 9.59 43.93 -47.08
CA GLN A 195 8.35 43.16 -47.00
C GLN A 195 8.62 41.65 -46.87
N ALA A 196 9.55 41.10 -47.64
CA ALA A 196 9.93 39.69 -47.56
C ALA A 196 10.53 39.34 -46.19
N GLU A 197 11.36 40.23 -45.65
CA GLU A 197 11.95 40.04 -44.32
C GLU A 197 10.89 40.10 -43.20
N THR A 198 9.97 41.06 -43.25
CA THR A 198 8.84 41.15 -42.30
C THR A 198 7.94 39.92 -42.39
N LEU A 199 7.66 39.42 -43.60
CA LEU A 199 6.84 38.22 -43.79
C LEU A 199 7.53 36.98 -43.21
N ASN A 200 8.84 36.82 -43.42
CA ASN A 200 9.59 35.69 -42.87
C ASN A 200 9.59 35.72 -41.33
N ARG A 201 9.77 36.89 -40.71
CA ARG A 201 9.65 37.04 -39.24
C ARG A 201 8.24 36.66 -38.74
N ALA A 202 7.19 37.06 -39.45
CA ALA A 202 5.82 36.65 -39.10
C ALA A 202 5.61 35.14 -39.22
N ILE A 203 6.20 34.49 -40.24
CA ILE A 203 6.13 33.02 -40.40
C ILE A 203 6.85 32.32 -39.24
N ASP A 204 8.05 32.77 -38.86
CA ASP A 204 8.82 32.20 -37.75
C ASP A 204 8.05 32.34 -36.42
N ASN A 205 7.43 33.51 -36.19
CA ASN A 205 6.58 33.75 -35.02
C ASN A 205 5.37 32.79 -35.01
N LEU A 206 4.68 32.58 -36.13
CA LEU A 206 3.57 31.62 -36.22
C LEU A 206 4.01 30.17 -35.93
N GLN A 207 5.20 29.78 -36.38
CA GLN A 207 5.73 28.44 -36.09
C GLN A 207 6.03 28.27 -34.60
N SER A 208 6.59 29.30 -33.95
CA SER A 208 6.82 29.29 -32.50
C SER A 208 5.51 29.18 -31.70
N LEU A 209 4.48 29.94 -32.09
CA LEU A 209 3.15 29.88 -31.48
C LEU A 209 2.49 28.52 -31.66
N ARG A 210 2.66 27.88 -32.83
CA ARG A 210 2.16 26.53 -33.09
C ARG A 210 2.82 25.49 -32.19
N LEU A 211 4.13 25.61 -31.97
CA LEU A 211 4.87 24.72 -31.07
C LEU A 211 4.39 24.90 -29.62
N ILE A 212 4.22 26.14 -29.16
CA ILE A 212 3.67 26.45 -27.83
C ILE A 212 2.26 25.87 -27.68
N THR A 213 1.39 26.06 -28.68
CA THR A 213 0.02 25.52 -28.65
C THR A 213 0.00 23.99 -28.57
N ALA A 214 0.90 23.31 -29.30
CA ALA A 214 1.04 21.86 -29.21
C ALA A 214 1.47 21.41 -27.81
N THR A 215 2.41 22.11 -27.18
CA THR A 215 2.84 21.81 -25.79
C THR A 215 1.75 22.06 -24.75
N LEU A 216 0.90 23.08 -24.96
CA LEU A 216 -0.24 23.33 -24.08
C LEU A 216 -1.32 22.26 -24.24
N HIS A 217 -1.53 21.74 -25.46
CA HIS A 217 -2.48 20.67 -25.70
C HIS A 217 -2.06 19.38 -24.98
N THR A 218 -0.79 18.96 -25.11
CA THR A 218 -0.27 17.79 -24.39
C THR A 218 -0.32 17.97 -22.88
N ALA A 219 0.00 19.16 -22.36
CA ALA A 219 -0.15 19.46 -20.94
C ALA A 219 -1.62 19.33 -20.49
N THR A 220 -2.57 19.81 -21.29
CA THR A 220 -4.01 19.71 -21.00
C THR A 220 -4.48 18.24 -20.97
N GLU A 221 -3.99 17.41 -21.89
CA GLU A 221 -4.27 15.96 -21.89
C GLU A 221 -3.76 15.29 -20.61
N THR A 222 -2.53 15.59 -20.18
CA THR A 222 -1.99 15.02 -18.92
C THR A 222 -2.79 15.46 -17.69
N VAL A 223 -3.31 16.69 -17.67
CA VAL A 223 -4.19 17.16 -16.59
C VAL A 223 -5.51 16.39 -16.58
N GLN A 224 -6.08 16.10 -17.74
CA GLN A 224 -7.29 15.27 -17.84
C GLN A 224 -7.03 13.85 -17.34
N GLU A 225 -5.90 13.24 -17.71
CA GLU A 225 -5.51 11.91 -17.20
C GLU A 225 -5.41 11.90 -15.66
N VAL A 226 -4.72 12.88 -15.06
CA VAL A 226 -4.63 13.02 -13.60
C VAL A 226 -6.01 13.17 -12.96
N GLN A 227 -6.93 13.91 -13.59
CA GLN A 227 -8.30 14.05 -13.10
C GLN A 227 -9.07 12.73 -13.15
N THR A 228 -8.91 11.92 -14.20
CA THR A 228 -9.52 10.58 -14.27
C THR A 228 -8.94 9.63 -13.22
N LEU A 229 -7.63 9.68 -12.97
CA LEU A 229 -6.98 8.91 -11.90
C LEU A 229 -7.51 9.31 -10.52
N TRP A 230 -7.73 10.60 -10.29
CA TRP A 230 -8.31 11.07 -9.02
C TRP A 230 -9.75 10.59 -8.83
N GLN A 231 -10.57 10.58 -9.90
CA GLN A 231 -11.92 10.04 -9.86
C GLN A 231 -11.95 8.54 -9.59
N THR A 232 -11.06 7.77 -10.23
CA THR A 232 -10.94 6.31 -9.99
C THR A 232 -10.49 6.01 -8.56
N LEU A 233 -9.53 6.77 -8.03
CA LEU A 233 -9.08 6.67 -6.63
C LEU A 233 -10.22 6.94 -5.64
N ASN A 234 -11.04 7.95 -5.89
CA ASN A 234 -12.20 8.24 -5.04
C ASN A 234 -13.24 7.11 -5.05
N ARG A 235 -13.50 6.54 -6.24
CA ARG A 235 -14.40 5.38 -6.37
C ARG A 235 -13.90 4.16 -5.60
N LEU A 236 -12.61 3.84 -5.73
CA LEU A 236 -11.99 2.74 -4.97
C LEU A 236 -12.06 2.98 -3.46
N THR A 237 -11.81 4.22 -3.02
CA THR A 237 -11.91 4.61 -1.61
C THR A 237 -13.32 4.39 -1.05
N GLN A 238 -14.36 4.72 -1.83
CA GLN A 238 -15.75 4.46 -1.45
C GLN A 238 -16.05 2.95 -1.35
N GLN A 239 -15.60 2.15 -2.32
CA GLN A 239 -15.78 0.70 -2.30
C GLN A 239 -15.11 0.04 -1.09
N VAL A 240 -13.88 0.45 -0.76
CA VAL A 240 -13.17 -0.06 0.43
C VAL A 240 -13.94 0.28 1.71
N ASN A 241 -14.49 1.48 1.81
CA ASN A 241 -15.29 1.88 2.97
C ASN A 241 -16.60 1.08 3.08
N GLN A 242 -17.25 0.78 1.97
CA GLN A 242 -18.43 -0.10 1.93
C GLN A 242 -18.08 -1.52 2.42
N LEU A 243 -17.01 -2.13 1.88
CA LEU A 243 -16.55 -3.46 2.32
C LEU A 243 -16.20 -3.50 3.81
N ARG A 244 -15.64 -2.41 4.36
CA ARG A 244 -15.39 -2.27 5.81
C ARG A 244 -16.67 -2.20 6.63
N GLN A 245 -17.75 -1.61 6.11
CA GLN A 245 -19.05 -1.60 6.78
C GLN A 245 -19.70 -2.99 6.74
N GLU A 246 -19.69 -3.65 5.59
CA GLU A 246 -20.20 -5.02 5.42
C GLU A 246 -19.47 -6.01 6.35
N ASN A 247 -18.14 -5.94 6.42
CA ASN A 247 -17.37 -6.78 7.34
C ASN A 247 -17.74 -6.55 8.81
N ARG A 248 -17.98 -5.30 9.23
CA ARG A 248 -18.44 -5.00 10.59
C ARG A 248 -19.81 -5.60 10.86
N HIS A 249 -20.72 -5.54 9.88
CA HIS A 249 -22.04 -6.15 9.98
C HIS A 249 -21.94 -7.68 10.12
N LEU A 250 -21.13 -8.34 9.27
CA LEU A 250 -20.91 -9.79 9.34
C LEU A 250 -20.27 -10.23 10.68
N GLN A 251 -19.33 -9.45 11.21
CA GLN A 251 -18.76 -9.73 12.53
C GLN A 251 -19.81 -9.63 13.64
N GLN A 252 -20.74 -8.68 13.55
CA GLN A 252 -21.81 -8.54 14.51
C GLN A 252 -22.79 -9.71 14.42
N THR A 253 -23.21 -10.10 13.21
CA THR A 253 -24.12 -11.24 13.05
C THR A 253 -23.49 -12.55 13.52
N ALA A 254 -22.19 -12.76 13.28
CA ALA A 254 -21.45 -13.90 13.80
C ALA A 254 -21.39 -13.92 15.34
N LYS A 255 -21.17 -12.76 15.98
CA LYS A 255 -21.23 -12.63 17.44
C LYS A 255 -22.62 -12.95 17.98
N ASP A 256 -23.67 -12.41 17.36
CA ASP A 256 -25.05 -12.65 17.77
C ASP A 256 -25.43 -14.14 17.65
N GLN A 257 -24.99 -14.80 16.57
CA GLN A 257 -25.15 -16.25 16.39
C GLN A 257 -24.38 -17.05 17.44
N ALA A 258 -23.14 -16.67 17.76
CA ALA A 258 -22.35 -17.34 18.79
C ALA A 258 -23.02 -17.23 20.18
N VAL A 259 -23.59 -16.06 20.51
CA VAL A 259 -24.37 -15.88 21.75
C VAL A 259 -25.60 -16.78 21.76
N ARG A 260 -26.37 -16.83 20.66
CA ARG A 260 -27.53 -17.74 20.53
C ARG A 260 -27.15 -19.20 20.73
N LEU A 261 -26.07 -19.66 20.08
CA LEU A 261 -25.57 -21.02 20.23
C LEU A 261 -25.10 -21.31 21.66
N THR A 262 -24.47 -20.34 22.32
CA THR A 262 -24.05 -20.48 23.73
C THR A 262 -25.25 -20.63 24.66
N VAL A 263 -26.31 -19.85 24.44
CA VAL A 263 -27.58 -19.96 25.20
C VAL A 263 -28.23 -21.32 24.97
N LEU A 264 -28.31 -21.79 23.71
CA LEU A 264 -28.84 -23.11 23.39
C LEU A 264 -28.02 -24.23 24.05
N ARG A 265 -26.69 -24.14 24.01
CA ARG A 265 -25.79 -25.12 24.64
C ARG A 265 -25.98 -25.17 26.15
N LYS A 266 -26.12 -24.03 26.83
CA LYS A 266 -26.45 -23.98 28.26
C LYS A 266 -27.81 -24.61 28.56
N ARG A 267 -28.80 -24.40 27.69
CA ARG A 267 -30.15 -24.99 27.83
C ARG A 267 -30.12 -26.52 27.68
N CYS A 268 -29.31 -27.05 26.75
CA CYS A 268 -29.12 -28.49 26.58
C CYS A 268 -28.28 -29.14 27.69
N GLN A 269 -27.34 -28.41 28.33
CA GLN A 269 -26.53 -28.95 29.43
C GLN A 269 -27.30 -29.19 30.74
N PHE A 270 -28.49 -28.60 30.92
CA PHE A 270 -29.36 -28.88 32.06
C PHE A 270 -30.27 -30.12 31.86
N GLN A 271 -30.14 -30.83 30.74
CA GLN A 271 -30.82 -32.09 30.51
C GLN A 271 -29.80 -33.15 30.07
N SER A 272 -29.50 -34.10 30.96
CA SER A 272 -28.81 -35.34 30.60
C SER A 272 -29.50 -36.54 31.27
N PRO A 273 -29.45 -37.75 30.70
CA PRO A 273 -29.27 -38.11 29.29
C PRO A 273 -30.33 -39.12 28.78
N THR A 274 -30.71 -39.01 27.52
CA THR A 274 -31.24 -40.16 26.74
C THR A 274 -30.69 -40.07 25.33
N PRO A 275 -30.10 -41.14 24.76
CA PRO A 275 -29.51 -41.08 23.44
C PRO A 275 -30.66 -41.22 22.42
N THR A 276 -31.02 -40.13 21.75
CA THR A 276 -31.93 -40.21 20.61
C THR A 276 -31.42 -39.31 19.51
N ASN A 277 -30.67 -39.95 18.61
CA ASN A 277 -30.80 -39.81 17.16
C ASN A 277 -31.13 -38.39 16.66
N LEU A 278 -30.09 -37.60 16.39
CA LEU A 278 -30.17 -36.46 15.48
C LEU A 278 -29.59 -36.88 14.13
N ARG A 279 -30.37 -37.68 13.40
CA ARG A 279 -30.32 -37.74 11.94
C ARG A 279 -30.87 -36.41 11.43
N GLN A 280 -30.01 -35.50 10.98
CA GLN A 280 -30.37 -34.44 10.03
C GLN A 280 -29.11 -33.68 9.57
N LEU A 281 -28.68 -33.94 8.33
CA LEU A 281 -28.39 -32.93 7.29
C LEU A 281 -28.03 -33.67 5.98
N PRO A 282 -29.00 -33.92 5.08
CA PRO A 282 -28.78 -34.64 3.80
C PRO A 282 -27.74 -33.97 2.87
N ILE A 283 -27.48 -32.68 3.09
CA ILE A 283 -26.60 -31.86 2.26
C ILE A 283 -25.12 -32.13 2.60
N LEU A 284 -24.79 -32.36 3.88
CA LEU A 284 -23.41 -32.68 4.30
C LEU A 284 -23.00 -34.12 3.98
N GLU A 285 -23.95 -35.06 4.03
CA GLU A 285 -23.70 -36.46 3.68
C GLU A 285 -23.38 -36.60 2.17
N THR A 286 -24.08 -35.84 1.33
CA THR A 286 -23.84 -35.83 -0.13
C THR A 286 -22.44 -35.32 -0.48
N ASP A 287 -21.98 -34.26 0.19
CA ASP A 287 -20.63 -33.70 -0.02
C ASP A 287 -19.52 -34.65 0.48
N LEU A 288 -19.77 -35.36 1.59
CA LEU A 288 -18.83 -36.34 2.15
C LEU A 288 -18.63 -37.53 1.21
N GLU A 289 -19.70 -38.11 0.67
CA GLU A 289 -19.61 -39.24 -0.25
C GLU A 289 -18.87 -38.87 -1.55
N GLN A 290 -19.20 -37.70 -2.13
CA GLN A 290 -18.49 -37.19 -3.29
C GLN A 290 -16.99 -37.00 -3.02
N ARG A 291 -16.64 -36.46 -1.85
CA ARG A 291 -15.25 -36.25 -1.46
C ARG A 291 -14.51 -37.57 -1.26
N ILE A 292 -15.15 -38.57 -0.68
CA ILE A 292 -14.58 -39.93 -0.53
C ILE A 292 -14.29 -40.53 -1.90
N HIS A 293 -15.21 -40.42 -2.87
CA HIS A 293 -15.00 -40.93 -4.22
C HIS A 293 -13.80 -40.25 -4.90
N GLN A 294 -13.74 -38.93 -4.87
CA GLN A 294 -12.61 -38.16 -5.44
C GLN A 294 -11.26 -38.59 -4.86
N ILE A 295 -11.15 -38.68 -3.52
CA ILE A 295 -9.91 -39.09 -2.87
C ILE A 295 -9.57 -40.54 -3.20
N THR A 296 -10.57 -41.42 -3.27
CA THR A 296 -10.37 -42.83 -3.63
C THR A 296 -9.79 -42.96 -5.03
N ASP A 297 -10.31 -42.21 -6.01
CA ASP A 297 -9.83 -42.23 -7.39
C ASP A 297 -8.36 -41.77 -7.49
N ILE A 298 -8.01 -40.68 -6.79
CA ILE A 298 -6.62 -40.18 -6.71
C ILE A 298 -5.69 -41.26 -6.10
N LEU A 299 -6.11 -41.87 -4.98
CA LEU A 299 -5.32 -42.91 -4.32
C LEU A 299 -5.17 -44.16 -5.19
N MET A 300 -6.22 -44.54 -5.92
CA MET A 300 -6.21 -45.68 -6.85
C MET A 300 -5.31 -45.43 -8.05
N ALA A 301 -5.28 -44.21 -8.61
CA ALA A 301 -4.40 -43.84 -9.71
C ALA A 301 -2.91 -43.96 -9.36
N GLN A 302 -2.55 -43.79 -8.08
CA GLN A 302 -1.18 -43.91 -7.59
C GLN A 302 -0.77 -45.35 -7.23
N GLN A 303 -1.71 -46.30 -7.20
CA GLN A 303 -1.40 -47.69 -6.88
C GLN A 303 -0.69 -48.38 -8.05
N LYS A 304 0.49 -48.94 -7.79
CA LYS A 304 1.26 -49.73 -8.78
C LYS A 304 0.56 -51.01 -9.24
N ARG A 305 -0.44 -51.49 -8.48
CA ARG A 305 -1.23 -52.68 -8.78
C ARG A 305 -2.71 -52.32 -8.77
N THR A 306 -3.26 -52.05 -9.94
CA THR A 306 -4.69 -51.78 -10.15
C THR A 306 -5.44 -53.10 -10.33
N GLY A 307 -6.43 -53.41 -9.48
CA GLY A 307 -7.38 -54.50 -9.74
C GLY A 307 -7.63 -55.51 -8.61
N GLY A 308 -6.99 -55.38 -7.44
CA GLY A 308 -7.30 -56.22 -6.28
C GLY A 308 -8.37 -55.61 -5.37
N LYS A 309 -9.37 -56.39 -4.92
CA LYS A 309 -10.39 -55.96 -3.93
C LYS A 309 -9.77 -55.30 -2.70
N ARG A 310 -8.64 -55.84 -2.23
CA ARG A 310 -7.86 -55.31 -1.10
C ARG A 310 -7.30 -53.90 -1.34
N ALA A 311 -6.91 -53.58 -2.57
CA ALA A 311 -6.37 -52.25 -2.90
C ALA A 311 -7.49 -51.20 -2.86
N ILE A 312 -8.67 -51.55 -3.38
CA ILE A 312 -9.86 -50.70 -3.34
C ILE A 312 -10.27 -50.45 -1.90
N GLU A 313 -10.43 -51.50 -1.08
CA GLU A 313 -10.79 -51.38 0.34
C GLU A 313 -9.80 -50.54 1.16
N THR A 314 -8.51 -50.64 0.85
CA THR A 314 -7.49 -49.84 1.53
C THR A 314 -7.56 -48.37 1.12
N CYS A 315 -7.80 -48.09 -0.15
CA CYS A 315 -7.92 -46.71 -0.67
C CYS A 315 -9.20 -46.05 -0.19
N THR A 316 -10.34 -46.76 -0.20
CA THR A 316 -11.61 -46.25 0.33
C THR A 316 -11.49 -45.95 1.81
N LEU A 317 -10.91 -46.84 2.61
CA LEU A 317 -10.72 -46.61 4.05
C LEU A 317 -9.87 -45.36 4.33
N ARG A 318 -8.79 -45.16 3.57
CA ARG A 318 -7.94 -43.96 3.69
C ARG A 318 -8.69 -42.70 3.25
N ALA A 319 -9.47 -42.78 2.18
CA ALA A 319 -10.30 -41.69 1.69
C ALA A 319 -11.35 -41.27 2.71
N THR A 320 -12.05 -42.22 3.34
CA THR A 320 -13.04 -41.98 4.39
C THR A 320 -12.43 -41.24 5.58
N MET A 321 -11.26 -41.70 6.08
CA MET A 321 -10.58 -41.05 7.20
C MET A 321 -10.16 -39.62 6.87
N LEU A 322 -9.64 -39.38 5.66
CA LEU A 322 -9.21 -38.04 5.26
C LEU A 322 -10.40 -37.09 5.02
N ALA A 323 -11.45 -37.55 4.34
CA ALA A 323 -12.63 -36.74 4.08
C ALA A 323 -13.31 -36.28 5.38
N ARG A 324 -13.47 -37.18 6.36
CA ARG A 324 -13.98 -36.85 7.69
C ARG A 324 -13.09 -35.85 8.43
N TYR A 325 -11.77 -36.01 8.35
CA TYR A 325 -10.84 -35.05 8.93
C TYR A 325 -10.95 -33.66 8.27
N GLU A 326 -11.08 -33.60 6.94
CA GLU A 326 -11.25 -32.33 6.20
C GLU A 326 -12.55 -31.60 6.59
N LEU A 327 -13.59 -32.35 6.96
CA LEU A 327 -14.85 -31.83 7.49
C LEU A 327 -14.79 -31.40 8.97
N GLY A 328 -13.64 -31.59 9.62
CA GLY A 328 -13.37 -31.10 10.98
C GLY A 328 -13.63 -32.12 12.10
N GLU A 329 -13.88 -33.39 11.78
CA GLU A 329 -13.92 -34.44 12.80
C GLU A 329 -12.53 -34.65 13.43
N SER A 330 -12.49 -34.86 14.75
CA SER A 330 -11.25 -35.19 15.45
C SER A 330 -10.77 -36.60 15.11
N LEU A 331 -9.45 -36.84 15.12
CA LEU A 331 -8.88 -38.16 14.84
C LEU A 331 -9.34 -39.21 15.86
N GLU A 332 -9.59 -38.80 17.11
CA GLU A 332 -10.12 -39.64 18.18
C GLU A 332 -11.56 -40.10 17.89
N GLN A 333 -12.42 -39.21 17.38
CA GLN A 333 -13.79 -39.54 16.98
C GLN A 333 -13.79 -40.50 15.79
N ILE A 334 -12.98 -40.23 14.76
CA ILE A 334 -12.85 -41.10 13.58
C ILE A 334 -12.35 -42.50 13.99
N ALA A 335 -11.42 -42.57 14.94
CA ALA A 335 -10.89 -43.83 15.47
C ALA A 335 -11.96 -44.63 16.21
N GLN A 336 -12.77 -43.97 17.03
CA GLN A 336 -13.88 -44.59 17.75
C GLN A 336 -14.98 -45.08 16.80
N ASP A 337 -15.35 -44.28 15.80
CA ASP A 337 -16.40 -44.61 14.83
C ASP A 337 -16.03 -45.79 13.91
N LEU A 338 -14.77 -45.87 13.50
CA LEU A 338 -14.29 -46.92 12.59
C LEU A 338 -13.77 -48.17 13.33
N ASP A 339 -13.83 -48.19 14.67
CA ASP A 339 -13.27 -49.23 15.53
C ASP A 339 -11.79 -49.52 15.20
N ARG A 340 -10.99 -48.46 15.12
CA ARG A 340 -9.55 -48.53 14.79
C ARG A 340 -8.71 -47.84 15.85
N PRO A 341 -7.48 -48.33 16.12
CA PRO A 341 -6.54 -47.61 16.95
C PRO A 341 -6.22 -46.23 16.38
N TYR A 342 -6.13 -45.23 17.27
CA TYR A 342 -5.81 -43.85 16.93
C TYR A 342 -4.57 -43.70 16.03
N GLU A 343 -3.49 -44.42 16.36
CA GLU A 343 -2.24 -44.37 15.59
C GLU A 343 -2.40 -44.83 14.15
N THR A 344 -3.31 -45.78 13.90
CA THR A 344 -3.63 -46.25 12.54
C THR A 344 -4.33 -45.16 11.75
N VAL A 345 -5.32 -44.49 12.35
CA VAL A 345 -6.04 -43.38 11.71
C VAL A 345 -5.09 -42.24 11.38
N LYS A 346 -4.28 -41.82 12.35
CA LYS A 346 -3.25 -40.78 12.18
C LYS A 346 -2.28 -41.11 11.05
N THR A 347 -1.81 -42.35 10.97
CA THR A 347 -0.90 -42.80 9.92
C THR A 347 -1.59 -42.78 8.54
N TYR A 348 -2.84 -43.23 8.47
CA TYR A 348 -3.58 -43.29 7.20
C TYR A 348 -3.95 -41.91 6.66
N VAL A 349 -4.34 -40.98 7.53
CA VAL A 349 -4.55 -39.57 7.17
C VAL A 349 -3.25 -38.93 6.67
N LYS A 350 -2.12 -39.18 7.33
CA LYS A 350 -0.80 -38.68 6.90
C LYS A 350 -0.43 -39.20 5.51
N LEU A 351 -0.58 -40.49 5.26
CA LEU A 351 -0.29 -41.10 3.96
C LEU A 351 -1.23 -40.61 2.86
N ALA A 352 -2.53 -40.45 3.15
CA ALA A 352 -3.50 -39.94 2.20
C ALA A 352 -3.22 -38.48 1.81
N ARG A 353 -2.86 -37.63 2.78
CA ARG A 353 -2.44 -36.23 2.51
C ARG A 353 -1.20 -36.15 1.64
N GLN A 354 -0.22 -37.01 1.90
CA GLN A 354 1.01 -37.03 1.12
C GLN A 354 0.74 -37.43 -0.34
N ALA A 355 -0.23 -38.33 -0.56
CA ALA A 355 -0.66 -38.72 -1.90
C ALA A 355 -1.38 -37.60 -2.66
N ILE A 356 -2.24 -36.80 -2.01
CA ILE A 356 -3.01 -35.73 -2.68
C ILE A 356 -2.19 -34.46 -2.93
N ARG A 357 -1.10 -34.25 -2.18
CA ARG A 357 -0.23 -33.06 -2.31
C ARG A 357 0.70 -33.10 -3.53
N VAL A 358 0.64 -34.18 -4.32
CA VAL A 358 1.33 -34.38 -5.61
C VAL A 358 0.45 -33.85 -6.71
#